data_AF-A0A6M1RH67-F1
#
_entry.id   AF-A0A6M1RH67-F1
#
_cell.length_a   1.000
_cell.length_b   1.000
_cell.length_c   1.000
_cell.angle_alpha   90.00
_cell.angle_beta   90.00
_cell.angle_gamma   90.00
#
_symmetry.space_group_name_H-M   'P 1'
#
loop_
_entity.id
_entity.type
_entity.pdbx_description
1 polymer ?
#
loop_
_entity_poly.entity_id
_entity_poly.type
_entity_poly.pdbx_seq_one_letter_code
_entity_poly.pdbx_strand_id
1 'polypeptide(L)'
;MFEFKTGDWVFTTQSGVWQIYRIELFKAFSPSRKALEDKTLVFAKRFIDDTGKAAFTQEFFSPSSLFPVKGEAEHDLDLYIKSHPKLYAKFLRYKPEPINTVFHCRVETPEHQSTEDIADMFPKDVEFTQSEAVEFVDSLGLKSNSYPLWTVEFVSRGTVLRDGYIRYVFNRVLEF
;
A
#
# COMPACT_ATOMS: atom_id res chain seq x y z
N MET A 1 -11.84 2.35 -19.14
CA MET A 1 -10.89 2.07 -18.03
C MET A 1 -9.94 1.01 -18.56
N PHE A 2 -8.62 1.20 -18.44
CA PHE A 2 -7.67 0.17 -18.89
C PHE A 2 -7.69 -0.99 -17.91
N GLU A 3 -7.76 -2.20 -18.43
CA GLU A 3 -7.58 -3.42 -17.65
C GLU A 3 -6.08 -3.74 -17.65
N PHE A 4 -5.43 -3.51 -16.50
CA PHE A 4 -4.01 -3.77 -16.31
C PHE A 4 -3.77 -5.24 -15.94
N LYS A 5 -2.67 -5.81 -16.42
CA LYS A 5 -2.21 -7.15 -16.04
C LYS A 5 -0.75 -7.14 -15.60
N THR A 6 -0.35 -8.21 -14.90
CA THR A 6 1.05 -8.45 -14.56
C THR A 6 1.91 -8.52 -15.82
N GLY A 7 3.06 -7.85 -15.80
CA GLY A 7 3.98 -7.72 -16.92
C GLY A 7 3.79 -6.45 -17.75
N ASP A 8 2.64 -5.77 -17.63
CA ASP A 8 2.40 -4.51 -18.35
C ASP A 8 3.36 -3.42 -17.89
N TRP A 9 3.78 -2.60 -18.86
CA TRP A 9 4.54 -1.38 -18.64
C TRP A 9 3.61 -0.20 -18.42
N VAL A 10 3.90 0.59 -17.39
CA VAL A 10 3.09 1.73 -16.99
C VAL A 10 3.97 2.92 -16.61
N PHE A 11 3.48 4.11 -16.92
CA PHE A 11 3.85 5.34 -16.23
C PHE A 11 2.98 5.51 -15.00
N THR A 12 3.47 6.28 -14.03
CA THR A 12 2.75 6.61 -12.81
C THR A 12 2.86 8.11 -12.53
N THR A 13 2.25 8.59 -11.44
CA THR A 13 2.51 9.95 -10.94
C THR A 13 3.93 10.14 -10.41
N GLN A 14 4.64 9.05 -10.12
CA GLN A 14 6.08 9.06 -9.89
C GLN A 14 6.81 8.90 -11.22
N SER A 15 7.96 9.56 -11.33
CA SER A 15 8.81 9.52 -12.51
C SER A 15 9.14 8.09 -12.97
N GLY A 16 9.61 7.96 -14.21
CA GLY A 16 10.18 6.74 -14.77
C GLY A 16 9.18 5.73 -15.33
N VAL A 17 9.74 4.61 -15.80
CA VAL A 17 8.98 3.50 -16.41
C VAL A 17 8.90 2.35 -15.42
N TRP A 18 7.69 1.86 -15.19
CA TRP A 18 7.39 0.82 -14.20
C TRP A 18 6.80 -0.41 -14.88
N GLN A 19 7.05 -1.58 -14.31
CA GLN A 19 6.40 -2.83 -14.72
C GLN A 19 5.56 -3.37 -13.59
N ILE A 20 4.30 -3.71 -13.88
CA ILE A 20 3.41 -4.35 -12.93
C ILE A 20 3.91 -5.76 -12.65
N TYR A 21 4.05 -6.12 -11.37
CA TYR A 21 4.48 -7.47 -10.96
C TYR A 21 3.47 -8.21 -10.08
N ARG A 22 2.48 -7.51 -9.51
CA ARG A 22 1.41 -8.09 -8.68
C ARG A 22 0.18 -7.17 -8.72
N ILE A 23 -1.01 -7.75 -8.80
CA ILE A 23 -2.28 -7.05 -8.71
C ILE A 23 -3.12 -7.77 -7.66
N GLU A 24 -3.66 -7.01 -6.71
CA GLU A 24 -4.47 -7.54 -5.61
C GLU A 24 -5.83 -6.87 -5.60
N LEU A 25 -6.89 -7.68 -5.53
CA LEU A 25 -8.27 -7.22 -5.35
C LEU A 25 -8.69 -7.50 -3.92
N PHE A 26 -9.26 -6.49 -3.26
CA PHE A 26 -9.66 -6.59 -1.86
C PHE A 26 -10.88 -5.73 -1.58
N LYS A 27 -11.59 -6.06 -0.53
CA LYS A 27 -12.68 -5.28 0.03
C LYS A 27 -12.13 -4.35 1.10
N ALA A 28 -12.57 -3.10 1.06
CA ALA A 28 -12.29 -2.11 2.09
C ALA A 28 -13.56 -1.33 2.40
N PHE A 29 -13.72 -0.93 3.66
CA PHE A 29 -14.78 -0.02 4.04
C PHE A 29 -14.46 1.39 3.55
N SER A 30 -15.41 2.01 2.86
CA SER A 30 -15.32 3.38 2.38
C SER A 30 -16.08 4.30 3.33
N PRO A 31 -15.41 5.13 4.15
CA PRO A 31 -16.10 6.00 5.11
C PRO A 31 -17.03 7.01 4.43
N SER A 32 -16.66 7.51 3.25
CA SER A 32 -17.46 8.48 2.50
C SER A 32 -18.76 7.89 1.97
N ARG A 33 -18.76 6.61 1.56
CA ARG A 33 -19.95 5.91 1.07
C ARG A 33 -20.66 5.08 2.14
N LYS A 34 -20.05 4.93 3.32
CA LYS A 34 -20.52 4.06 4.42
C LYS A 34 -20.82 2.63 3.96
N ALA A 35 -20.00 2.09 3.05
CA ALA A 35 -20.20 0.78 2.45
C ALA A 35 -18.87 0.08 2.19
N LEU A 36 -18.90 -1.25 2.09
CA LEU A 36 -17.78 -2.04 1.57
C LEU A 36 -17.67 -1.84 0.06
N GLU A 37 -16.45 -1.64 -0.41
CA GLU A 37 -16.14 -1.47 -1.83
C GLU A 37 -15.00 -2.40 -2.23
N ASP A 38 -15.08 -2.90 -3.46
CA ASP A 38 -13.94 -3.53 -4.10
C ASP A 38 -12.90 -2.47 -4.46
N LYS A 39 -11.67 -2.76 -4.09
CA LYS A 39 -10.47 -1.95 -4.33
C LYS A 39 -9.43 -2.81 -5.01
N THR A 40 -8.50 -2.14 -5.65
CA THR A 40 -7.38 -2.78 -6.32
C THR A 40 -6.08 -2.08 -5.93
N LEU A 41 -5.08 -2.87 -5.55
CA LEU A 41 -3.70 -2.41 -5.44
C LEU A 41 -2.89 -3.01 -6.58
N VAL A 42 -2.16 -2.15 -7.28
CA VAL A 42 -1.26 -2.56 -8.35
C VAL A 42 0.16 -2.32 -7.90
N PHE A 43 0.91 -3.40 -7.71
CA PHE A 43 2.30 -3.35 -7.32
C PHE A 43 3.17 -3.32 -8.58
N ALA A 44 4.05 -2.34 -8.64
CA ALA A 44 4.95 -2.17 -9.77
C ALA A 44 6.39 -1.97 -9.31
N LYS A 45 7.32 -2.43 -10.15
CA LYS A 45 8.75 -2.25 -9.95
C LYS A 45 9.31 -1.36 -11.07
N ARG A 46 10.13 -0.41 -10.69
CA ARG A 46 10.66 0.60 -11.59
C ARG A 46 11.89 0.07 -12.31
N PHE A 47 11.90 0.28 -13.63
CA PHE A 47 13.01 -0.13 -14.48
C PHE A 47 14.04 1.00 -14.60
N ILE A 48 13.57 2.17 -15.04
CA ILE A 48 14.40 3.36 -15.25
C ILE A 48 13.73 4.62 -14.71
N ASP A 49 14.54 5.62 -14.39
CA ASP A 49 14.08 6.98 -14.10
C ASP A 49 13.85 7.82 -15.36
N ASP A 50 13.44 9.07 -15.22
CA ASP A 50 13.20 10.00 -16.35
C ASP A 50 14.48 10.35 -17.13
N THR A 51 15.66 10.06 -16.56
CA THR A 51 16.95 10.25 -17.23
C THR A 51 17.43 8.99 -17.95
N GLY A 52 16.64 7.91 -17.90
CA GLY A 52 17.00 6.62 -18.46
C GLY A 52 18.06 5.88 -17.64
N LYS A 53 18.24 6.20 -16.35
CA LYS A 53 19.15 5.46 -15.46
C LYS A 53 18.39 4.38 -14.71
N ALA A 54 19.10 3.31 -14.34
CA ALA A 54 18.56 2.21 -13.55
C ALA A 54 17.96 2.72 -12.23
N ALA A 55 16.70 2.42 -11.97
CA ALA A 55 15.99 2.86 -10.79
C ALA A 55 15.17 1.72 -10.20
N PHE A 56 15.84 0.67 -9.72
CA PHE A 56 15.23 -0.59 -9.24
C PHE A 56 14.58 -0.44 -7.87
N THR A 57 13.47 0.28 -7.84
CA THR A 57 12.60 0.47 -6.68
C THR A 57 11.24 -0.18 -6.94
N GLN A 58 10.40 -0.21 -5.92
CA GLN A 58 9.06 -0.80 -5.96
C GLN A 58 8.07 0.06 -5.19
N GLU A 59 6.82 0.04 -5.62
CA GLU A 59 5.72 0.75 -4.97
C GLU A 59 4.38 0.10 -5.34
N PHE A 60 3.31 0.39 -4.61
CA PHE A 60 1.94 0.10 -5.05
C PHE A 60 1.17 1.36 -5.42
N PHE A 61 0.21 1.21 -6.34
CA PHE A 61 -0.58 2.30 -6.88
C PHE A 61 -2.06 1.93 -6.93
N SER A 62 -2.91 2.95 -6.86
CA SER A 62 -4.28 2.84 -7.34
C SER A 62 -4.27 2.72 -8.87
N PRO A 63 -5.14 1.89 -9.48
CA PRO A 63 -5.26 1.83 -10.94
C PRO A 63 -5.50 3.19 -11.61
N SER A 64 -6.16 4.12 -10.90
CA SER A 64 -6.42 5.48 -11.39
C SER A 64 -5.16 6.34 -11.54
N SER A 65 -4.04 5.92 -10.96
CA SER A 65 -2.76 6.63 -10.99
C SER A 65 -1.77 6.01 -11.99
N LEU A 66 -2.25 5.06 -12.81
CA LEU A 66 -1.44 4.34 -13.80
C LEU A 66 -1.85 4.73 -15.22
N PHE A 67 -0.83 4.91 -16.06
CA PHE A 67 -1.01 5.21 -17.48
C PHE A 67 -0.25 4.15 -18.28
N PRO A 68 -0.90 3.41 -19.19
CA PRO A 68 -0.22 2.36 -19.92
C PRO A 68 0.85 2.95 -20.86
N VAL A 69 2.02 2.32 -20.92
CA VAL A 69 3.03 2.60 -21.95
C VAL A 69 2.54 1.97 -23.25
N LYS A 70 2.13 2.79 -24.22
CA LYS A 70 1.55 2.35 -25.51
C LYS A 70 2.01 3.24 -26.66
N GLY A 71 1.91 2.73 -27.88
CA GLY A 71 2.19 3.49 -29.09
C GLY A 71 3.68 3.80 -29.23
N GLU A 72 4.03 5.06 -29.50
CA GLU A 72 5.43 5.49 -29.66
C GLU A 72 6.27 5.20 -28.40
N ALA A 73 5.72 5.45 -27.21
CA ALA A 73 6.42 5.19 -25.95
C ALA A 73 6.73 3.69 -25.72
N GLU A 74 5.87 2.79 -26.21
CA GLU A 74 6.10 1.35 -26.15
C GLU A 74 7.21 0.94 -27.12
N HIS A 75 7.21 1.50 -28.33
CA HIS A 75 8.28 1.29 -29.30
C HIS A 75 9.63 1.79 -28.78
N ASP A 76 9.67 2.98 -28.18
CA ASP A 76 10.89 3.57 -27.61
C ASP A 76 11.43 2.73 -26.45
N LEU A 77 10.54 2.25 -25.58
CA LEU A 77 10.92 1.36 -24.49
C LEU A 77 11.51 0.04 -25.01
N ASP A 78 10.90 -0.55 -26.04
CA ASP A 78 11.40 -1.77 -26.68
C ASP A 78 12.79 -1.57 -27.30
N LEU A 79 13.01 -0.45 -27.99
CA LEU A 79 14.32 -0.08 -28.53
C LEU A 79 15.35 0.14 -27.41
N TYR A 80 14.94 0.79 -26.32
CA TYR A 80 15.78 0.99 -25.15
C TYR A 80 16.20 -0.33 -24.51
N ILE A 81 15.26 -1.27 -24.33
CA ILE A 81 15.52 -2.61 -23.78
C ILE A 81 16.49 -3.39 -24.68
N LYS A 82 16.27 -3.36 -26.01
CA LYS A 82 17.14 -4.04 -27.00
C LYS A 82 18.55 -3.48 -27.03
N SER A 83 18.72 -2.17 -26.85
CA SER A 83 20.02 -1.51 -26.77
C SER A 83 20.73 -1.68 -25.42
N HIS A 84 19.99 -2.01 -24.35
CA HIS A 84 20.53 -2.18 -22.99
C HIS A 84 20.23 -3.57 -22.38
N PRO A 85 20.60 -4.69 -23.05
CA PRO A 85 20.20 -6.03 -22.63
C PRO A 85 20.75 -6.43 -21.25
N LYS A 86 21.94 -5.94 -20.89
CA LYS A 86 22.54 -6.18 -19.56
C LYS A 86 21.74 -5.52 -18.44
N LEU A 87 21.24 -4.30 -18.68
CA LEU A 87 20.42 -3.56 -17.71
C LEU A 87 19.07 -4.25 -17.53
N TYR A 88 18.42 -4.60 -18.64
CA TYR A 88 17.15 -5.32 -18.60
C TYR A 88 17.28 -6.68 -17.91
N ALA A 89 18.35 -7.42 -18.16
CA ALA A 89 18.61 -8.68 -17.45
C ALA A 89 18.80 -8.49 -15.93
N LYS A 90 19.39 -7.37 -15.48
CA LYS A 90 19.44 -7.04 -14.04
C LYS A 90 18.05 -6.76 -13.48
N PHE A 91 17.23 -6.01 -14.21
CA PHE A 91 15.85 -5.71 -13.83
C PHE A 91 14.95 -6.95 -13.73
N LEU A 92 15.11 -7.91 -14.65
CA LEU A 92 14.39 -9.18 -14.59
C LEU A 92 14.76 -10.00 -13.35
N ARG A 93 16.02 -9.94 -12.91
CA ARG A 93 16.49 -10.60 -11.68
C ARG A 93 16.13 -9.85 -10.39
N TYR A 94 15.80 -8.57 -10.49
CA TYR A 94 15.42 -7.77 -9.34
C TYR A 94 14.09 -8.29 -8.76
N LYS A 95 14.15 -8.66 -7.47
CA LYS A 95 13.03 -9.12 -6.66
C LYS A 95 12.60 -7.97 -5.75
N PRO A 96 11.42 -7.38 -5.96
CA PRO A 96 10.88 -6.36 -5.07
C PRO A 96 10.79 -6.88 -3.63
N GLU A 97 11.19 -6.07 -2.66
CA GLU A 97 10.93 -6.36 -1.25
C GLU A 97 9.42 -6.23 -0.96
N PRO A 98 8.87 -7.00 -0.01
CA PRO A 98 7.49 -6.85 0.43
C PRO A 98 7.20 -5.40 0.86
N ILE A 99 6.07 -4.85 0.40
CA ILE A 99 5.63 -3.51 0.78
C ILE A 99 4.62 -3.65 1.91
N ASN A 100 4.73 -2.82 2.95
CA ASN A 100 3.79 -2.82 4.07
C ASN A 100 2.64 -1.85 3.78
N THR A 101 1.45 -2.17 4.26
CA THR A 101 0.33 -1.21 4.31
C THR A 101 0.05 -0.85 5.75
N VAL A 102 -0.18 0.44 6.01
CA VAL A 102 -0.48 0.97 7.34
C VAL A 102 -1.93 1.42 7.41
N PHE A 103 -2.58 1.16 8.53
CA PHE A 103 -3.90 1.67 8.86
C PHE A 103 -3.84 2.41 10.20
N HIS A 104 -4.48 3.57 10.27
CA HIS A 104 -4.45 4.45 11.42
C HIS A 104 -5.86 4.66 11.96
N CYS A 105 -6.04 4.40 13.25
CA CYS A 105 -7.22 4.77 14.01
C CYS A 105 -6.88 5.92 14.95
N ARG A 106 -7.70 6.97 14.95
CA ARG A 106 -7.58 8.05 15.93
C ARG A 106 -8.29 7.65 17.22
N VAL A 107 -7.67 7.94 18.36
CA VAL A 107 -8.19 7.64 19.68
C VAL A 107 -8.11 8.86 20.59
N GLU A 108 -8.97 8.88 21.62
CA GLU A 108 -8.90 9.90 22.66
C GLU A 108 -7.54 9.89 23.36
N THR A 109 -7.00 11.07 23.65
CA THR A 109 -5.85 11.18 24.54
C THR A 109 -6.34 11.06 26.00
N PRO A 110 -5.98 9.98 26.71
CA PRO A 110 -6.40 9.83 28.10
C PRO A 110 -5.57 10.75 29.00
N GLU A 111 -6.20 11.48 29.92
CA GLU A 111 -5.49 12.47 30.77
C GLU A 111 -4.43 11.84 31.69
N HIS A 112 -4.49 10.53 31.93
CA HIS A 112 -3.67 9.82 32.94
C HIS A 112 -3.07 8.49 32.45
N GLN A 113 -3.09 8.22 31.15
CA GLN A 113 -2.48 7.01 30.59
C GLN A 113 -1.35 7.38 29.64
N SER A 114 -0.30 6.58 29.64
CA SER A 114 0.79 6.65 28.66
C SER A 114 0.43 5.93 27.37
N THR A 115 1.22 6.13 26.31
CA THR A 115 1.08 5.32 25.10
C THR A 115 1.39 3.85 25.30
N GLU A 116 2.25 3.51 26.26
CA GLU A 116 2.48 2.13 26.68
C GLU A 116 1.24 1.51 27.31
N ASP A 117 0.56 2.23 28.21
CA ASP A 117 -0.68 1.75 28.86
C ASP A 117 -1.76 1.46 27.82
N ILE A 118 -1.90 2.33 26.82
CA ILE A 118 -2.83 2.10 25.70
C ILE A 118 -2.35 0.94 24.83
N ALA A 119 -1.06 0.85 24.51
CA ALA A 119 -0.51 -0.23 23.68
C ALA A 119 -0.72 -1.62 24.31
N ASP A 120 -0.66 -1.72 25.63
CA ASP A 120 -0.87 -2.97 26.37
C ASP A 120 -2.33 -3.46 26.33
N MET A 121 -3.28 -2.60 25.93
CA MET A 121 -4.67 -3.01 25.67
C MET A 121 -4.83 -3.77 24.35
N PHE A 122 -3.86 -3.70 23.44
CA PHE A 122 -3.95 -4.30 22.11
C PHE A 122 -3.23 -5.65 22.03
N PRO A 123 -3.89 -6.69 21.48
CA PRO A 123 -3.23 -7.97 21.23
C PRO A 123 -2.18 -7.82 20.12
N LYS A 124 -0.96 -8.32 20.39
CA LYS A 124 0.20 -8.16 19.48
C LYS A 124 0.19 -9.10 18.26
N ASP A 125 -0.54 -10.21 18.32
CA ASP A 125 -0.53 -11.25 17.29
C ASP A 125 -1.92 -11.53 16.69
N VAL A 126 -2.89 -10.67 16.97
CA VAL A 126 -4.24 -10.77 16.39
C VAL A 126 -4.31 -9.93 15.12
N GLU A 127 -4.84 -10.55 14.06
CA GLU A 127 -5.08 -9.90 12.79
C GLU A 127 -6.49 -9.30 12.73
N PHE A 128 -6.59 -8.11 12.17
CA PHE A 128 -7.82 -7.37 11.98
C PHE A 128 -7.95 -6.91 10.52
N THR A 129 -9.16 -6.90 10.00
CA THR A 129 -9.54 -5.99 8.91
C THR A 129 -9.62 -4.55 9.43
N GLN A 130 -9.71 -3.56 8.53
CA GLN A 130 -9.90 -2.17 8.94
C GLN A 130 -11.16 -1.97 9.80
N SER A 131 -12.26 -2.62 9.44
CA SER A 131 -13.51 -2.54 10.20
C SER A 131 -13.39 -3.17 11.58
N GLU A 132 -12.82 -4.39 11.67
CA GLU A 132 -12.60 -5.07 12.95
C GLU A 132 -11.65 -4.27 13.86
N ALA A 133 -10.62 -3.62 13.31
CA ALA A 133 -9.72 -2.77 14.08
C ALA A 133 -10.45 -1.54 14.65
N VAL A 134 -11.33 -0.90 13.86
CA VAL A 134 -12.15 0.22 14.34
C VAL A 134 -13.14 -0.22 15.41
N GLU A 135 -13.82 -1.35 15.20
CA GLU A 135 -14.75 -1.92 16.18
C GLU A 135 -14.04 -2.31 17.48
N PHE A 136 -12.83 -2.86 17.38
CA PHE A 136 -12.01 -3.19 18.55
C PHE A 136 -11.63 -1.92 19.33
N VAL A 137 -11.13 -0.89 18.67
CA VAL A 137 -10.83 0.42 19.29
C VAL A 137 -12.08 1.01 19.97
N ASP A 138 -13.24 0.93 19.34
CA ASP A 138 -14.52 1.37 19.91
C ASP A 138 -14.89 0.56 21.17
N SER A 139 -14.69 -0.77 21.12
CA SER A 139 -14.96 -1.68 22.25
C SER A 139 -14.08 -1.42 23.48
N LEU A 140 -12.89 -0.84 23.27
CA LEU A 140 -11.99 -0.39 24.34
C LEU A 140 -12.40 0.97 24.93
N GLY A 141 -13.43 1.62 24.39
CA GLY A 141 -13.87 2.96 24.82
C GLY A 141 -12.91 4.07 24.41
N LEU A 142 -12.03 3.82 23.43
CA LEU A 142 -10.96 4.75 23.02
C LEU A 142 -11.37 5.67 21.87
N LYS A 143 -12.60 5.54 21.35
CA LYS A 143 -13.08 6.32 20.22
C LYS A 143 -13.46 7.73 20.65
N SER A 144 -12.89 8.74 19.99
CA SER A 144 -13.18 10.14 20.31
C SER A 144 -13.49 11.00 19.09
N ASN A 145 -14.30 12.03 19.34
CA ASN A 145 -14.63 13.11 18.42
C ASN A 145 -14.02 14.46 18.84
N SER A 146 -13.23 14.50 19.93
CA SER A 146 -12.64 15.70 20.52
C SER A 146 -11.12 15.65 20.50
N TYR A 147 -10.49 16.81 20.31
CA TYR A 147 -9.04 16.98 20.36
C TYR A 147 -8.57 17.23 21.81
N PRO A 148 -7.33 16.84 22.18
CA PRO A 148 -6.28 16.19 21.36
C PRO A 148 -6.55 14.70 21.09
N LEU A 149 -5.90 14.15 20.05
CA LEU A 149 -6.07 12.77 19.61
C LEU A 149 -4.72 12.08 19.45
N TRP A 150 -4.62 10.84 19.89
CA TRP A 150 -3.51 9.94 19.57
C TRP A 150 -3.86 9.06 18.36
N THR A 151 -2.87 8.37 17.81
CA THR A 151 -3.06 7.41 16.72
C THR A 151 -2.64 6.02 17.12
N VAL A 152 -3.56 5.06 17.01
CA VAL A 152 -3.26 3.63 17.05
C VAL A 152 -2.93 3.18 15.62
N GLU A 153 -1.74 2.65 15.45
CA GLU A 153 -1.23 2.18 14.17
C GLU A 153 -1.32 0.66 14.06
N PHE A 154 -1.89 0.20 12.95
CA PHE A 154 -1.91 -1.20 12.55
C PHE A 154 -1.14 -1.37 11.24
N VAL A 155 -0.39 -2.46 11.10
CA VAL A 155 0.46 -2.74 9.93
C VAL A 155 0.14 -4.10 9.34
N SER A 156 -0.05 -4.13 8.02
CA SER A 156 -0.06 -5.35 7.22
C SER A 156 1.33 -5.54 6.60
N ARG A 157 2.14 -6.44 7.16
CA ARG A 157 3.50 -6.69 6.68
C ARG A 157 3.46 -7.41 5.33
N GLY A 158 4.03 -6.81 4.29
CA GLY A 158 3.98 -7.35 2.91
C GLY A 158 2.60 -7.26 2.23
N THR A 159 1.67 -6.51 2.82
CA THR A 159 0.27 -6.37 2.37
C THR A 159 -0.37 -7.74 2.15
N VAL A 160 -0.68 -8.40 3.26
CA VAL A 160 -1.28 -9.74 3.26
C VAL A 160 -2.78 -9.63 3.09
N LEU A 161 -3.30 -10.35 2.09
CA LEU A 161 -4.73 -10.53 1.89
C LEU A 161 -5.16 -11.90 2.42
N ARG A 162 -6.25 -11.93 3.19
CA ARG A 162 -6.97 -13.16 3.56
C ARG A 162 -8.46 -12.92 3.46
N ASP A 163 -9.18 -13.87 2.87
CA ASP A 163 -10.63 -13.80 2.66
C ASP A 163 -11.11 -12.56 1.90
N GLY A 164 -10.25 -12.01 1.04
CA GLY A 164 -10.53 -10.80 0.27
C GLY A 164 -10.34 -9.49 1.02
N TYR A 165 -9.70 -9.48 2.20
CA TYR A 165 -9.39 -8.27 2.97
C TYR A 165 -7.91 -8.17 3.28
N ILE A 166 -7.38 -6.94 3.38
CA ILE A 166 -6.05 -6.72 3.94
C ILE A 166 -6.12 -6.98 5.45
N ARG A 167 -5.18 -7.78 5.96
CA ARG A 167 -5.06 -8.12 7.37
C ARG A 167 -3.96 -7.29 8.02
N TYR A 168 -4.31 -6.57 9.07
CA TYR A 168 -3.43 -5.69 9.83
C TYR A 168 -3.25 -6.23 11.24
N VAL A 169 -2.07 -6.02 11.80
CA VAL A 169 -1.76 -6.34 13.20
C VAL A 169 -1.42 -5.04 13.90
N PHE A 170 -1.78 -4.91 15.17
CA PHE A 170 -1.38 -3.75 15.97
C PHE A 170 0.15 -3.57 15.92
N ASN A 171 0.60 -2.33 15.76
CA ASN A 171 2.02 -1.99 15.68
C ASN A 171 2.47 -1.13 16.85
N ARG A 172 1.80 0.01 17.07
CA ARG A 172 2.18 0.99 18.10
C ARG A 172 1.09 2.05 18.29
N VAL A 173 1.22 2.83 19.36
CA VAL A 173 0.49 4.08 19.57
C VAL A 173 1.44 5.25 19.33
N LEU A 174 0.94 6.33 18.73
CA LEU A 174 1.69 7.54 18.40
C LEU A 174 1.03 8.76 19.05
N GLU A 175 1.82 9.51 19.81
CA GLU A 175 1.47 10.81 20.39
C GLU A 175 1.72 11.92 19.36
N PHE A 176 0.80 12.88 19.25
CA PHE A 176 0.92 14.04 18.37
C PHE A 176 0.45 15.32 19.08
#